data_AF-X0WNI2-F1
#
_entry.id   AF-X0WNI2-F1
#
_cell.length_a   1.000
_cell.length_b   1.000
_cell.length_c   1.000
_cell.angle_alpha   90.00
_cell.angle_beta   90.00
_cell.angle_gamma   90.00
#
_symmetry.space_group_name_H-M   'P 1'
#
loop_
_entity.id
_entity.type
_entity.pdbx_description
1 polymer ?
#
loop_
_entity_poly.entity_id
_entity_poly.type
_entity_poly.pdbx_seq_one_letter_code
_entity_poly.pdbx_strand_id
1 'polypeptide(L)'
;MENLNILGLDIGGANTKVALLTYQDDNIVDSYSYIVYFPFWEKSIKDIPVMLESIVLNLIEQTEINSKDDIVFISITITAELSDAFQTKREGILKILSSLDDVFDNNKLYFINTESEFVDFETVRSNPYS
;
A
#
# COMPACT_ATOMS: atom_id res chain seq x y z
N MET A 1 -20.99 -5.74 16.57
CA MET A 1 -19.91 -4.74 16.48
C MET A 1 -19.31 -4.89 15.10
N GLU A 2 -18.98 -3.77 14.47
CA GLU A 2 -18.48 -3.75 13.10
C GLU A 2 -16.96 -3.99 13.13
N ASN A 3 -16.47 -4.86 12.26
CA ASN A 3 -15.05 -5.14 12.14
C ASN A 3 -14.39 -4.01 11.34
N LEU A 4 -13.24 -3.53 11.81
CA LEU A 4 -12.44 -2.52 11.11
C LEU A 4 -11.22 -3.19 10.47
N ASN A 5 -11.09 -3.09 9.14
CA ASN A 5 -9.98 -3.70 8.42
C ASN A 5 -8.94 -2.65 8.02
N ILE A 6 -7.70 -2.82 8.48
CA ILE A 6 -6.58 -1.94 8.14
C ILE A 6 -5.58 -2.74 7.30
N LEU A 7 -5.22 -2.21 6.13
CA LEU A 7 -4.26 -2.80 5.22
C LEU A 7 -2.88 -2.14 5.40
N GLY A 8 -1.85 -2.93 5.64
CA GLY A 8 -0.45 -2.54 5.62
C GLY A 8 0.22 -2.98 4.32
N LEU A 9 0.92 -2.06 3.66
CA LEU A 9 1.73 -2.32 2.47
C LEU A 9 3.16 -1.83 2.69
N ASP A 10 4.14 -2.73 2.60
CA ASP A 10 5.56 -2.38 2.45
C ASP A 10 5.96 -2.66 1.00
N ILE A 11 5.97 -1.59 0.19
CA ILE A 11 6.24 -1.63 -1.25
C ILE A 11 7.75 -1.50 -1.47
N GLY A 12 8.43 -2.65 -1.57
CA GLY A 12 9.86 -2.74 -1.83
C GLY A 12 10.21 -2.97 -3.30
N GLY A 13 11.49 -2.80 -3.65
CA GLY A 13 11.94 -2.85 -5.05
C GLY A 13 11.77 -4.20 -5.75
N ALA A 14 11.69 -5.29 -4.97
CA ALA A 14 11.49 -6.65 -5.50
C ALA A 14 10.19 -7.32 -5.00
N ASN A 15 9.74 -6.93 -3.82
CA ASN A 15 8.65 -7.58 -3.11
C ASN A 15 7.79 -6.54 -2.44
N THR A 16 6.48 -6.69 -2.55
CA THR A 16 5.51 -5.97 -1.73
C THR A 16 5.01 -6.90 -0.63
N LYS A 17 5.13 -6.49 0.64
CA LYS A 17 4.59 -7.26 1.77
C LYS A 17 3.22 -6.70 2.12
N VAL A 18 2.26 -7.59 2.30
CA VAL A 18 0.87 -7.27 2.55
C VAL A 18 0.49 -7.80 3.92
N ALA A 19 -0.17 -6.98 4.74
CA ALA A 19 -0.74 -7.39 6.01
C ALA A 19 -2.12 -6.77 6.19
N LEU A 20 -3.16 -7.58 6.34
CA LEU A 20 -4.50 -7.13 6.72
C LEU A 20 -4.69 -7.43 8.21
N LEU A 21 -5.07 -6.41 8.97
CA LEU A 21 -5.44 -6.55 10.38
C LEU A 21 -6.92 -6.24 10.56
N THR A 22 -7.64 -7.15 11.21
CA THR A 22 -9.04 -6.98 11.55
C THR A 22 -9.15 -6.61 13.02
N TYR A 23 -9.73 -5.46 13.30
CA TYR A 23 -9.99 -4.97 14.64
C TYR A 23 -11.46 -5.15 15.01
N GLN A 24 -11.68 -5.51 16.26
CA GLN A 24 -12.97 -5.38 16.92
C GLN A 24 -12.73 -4.58 18.21
N ASP A 25 -13.36 -3.41 18.28
CA ASP A 25 -13.01 -2.37 19.25
C ASP A 25 -11.50 -2.05 19.15
N ASP A 26 -10.75 -2.12 20.25
CA ASP A 26 -9.31 -1.84 20.30
C ASP A 26 -8.42 -3.09 20.19
N ASN A 27 -8.98 -4.26 19.85
CA ASN A 27 -8.25 -5.52 19.78
C ASN A 27 -8.14 -6.04 18.35
N ILE A 28 -6.95 -6.54 18.01
CA ILE A 28 -6.76 -7.33 16.79
C ILE A 28 -7.39 -8.70 17.01
N VAL A 29 -8.40 -9.03 16.20
CA VAL A 29 -9.13 -10.31 16.28
C VAL A 29 -8.76 -11.27 15.15
N ASP A 30 -8.22 -10.77 14.05
CA ASP A 30 -7.71 -11.58 12.94
C ASP A 30 -6.56 -10.87 12.21
N SER A 31 -5.72 -11.64 11.54
CA SER A 31 -4.61 -11.13 10.73
C SER A 31 -4.31 -12.05 9.56
N TYR A 32 -4.14 -11.47 8.37
CA TYR A 32 -3.71 -12.18 7.17
C TYR A 32 -2.50 -11.47 6.56
N SER A 33 -1.47 -12.21 6.16
CA SER A 33 -0.28 -11.62 5.54
C SER A 33 0.34 -12.52 4.50
N TYR A 34 0.88 -11.91 3.45
CA TYR A 34 1.59 -12.60 2.38
C TYR A 34 2.53 -11.65 1.64
N ILE A 35 3.32 -12.19 0.72
CA ILE A 35 4.29 -11.44 -0.07
C ILE A 35 3.92 -11.56 -1.55
N VAL A 36 3.93 -10.42 -2.25
CA VAL A 36 3.80 -10.34 -3.71
C VAL A 36 5.18 -10.07 -4.31
N TYR A 37 5.66 -10.97 -5.17
CA TYR A 37 6.88 -10.76 -5.93
C TYR A 37 6.62 -9.81 -7.10
N PHE A 38 7.27 -8.64 -7.08
CA PHE A 38 7.15 -7.59 -8.08
C PHE A 38 8.50 -6.86 -8.24
N PRO A 39 9.41 -7.37 -9.10
CA PRO A 39 10.69 -6.73 -9.38
C PRO A 39 10.52 -5.48 -10.26
N PHE A 40 10.66 -4.30 -9.68
CA PHE A 40 10.41 -3.02 -10.37
C PHE A 40 11.32 -2.79 -11.59
N TRP A 41 12.52 -3.37 -11.62
CA TRP A 41 13.46 -3.26 -12.76
C TRP A 41 13.04 -4.09 -13.98
N GLU A 42 12.17 -5.09 -13.80
CA GLU A 42 11.63 -5.94 -14.86
C GLU A 42 10.22 -5.54 -15.29
N LYS A 43 9.50 -4.80 -14.44
CA LYS A 43 8.10 -4.44 -14.63
C LYS A 43 7.95 -3.03 -15.16
N SER A 44 6.85 -2.80 -15.88
CA SER A 44 6.48 -1.46 -16.31
C SER A 44 5.69 -0.75 -15.22
N ILE A 45 5.69 0.58 -15.27
CA ILE A 45 4.87 1.41 -14.36
C ILE A 45 3.37 1.06 -14.43
N LYS A 46 2.90 0.58 -15.58
CA LYS A 46 1.50 0.19 -15.80
C LYS A 46 1.13 -1.12 -15.08
N ASP A 47 2.12 -1.89 -14.65
CA ASP A 47 1.90 -3.14 -13.94
C ASP A 47 1.69 -2.91 -12.42
N ILE A 48 2.01 -1.72 -11.89
CA ILE A 48 1.81 -1.42 -10.46
C ILE A 48 0.33 -1.43 -10.08
N PRO A 49 -0.59 -0.72 -10.80
CA PRO A 49 -2.01 -0.81 -10.48
C PRO A 49 -2.54 -2.24 -10.56
N VAL A 50 -2.10 -3.03 -11.55
CA VAL A 50 -2.48 -4.44 -11.69
C VAL A 50 -2.03 -5.28 -10.50
N MET A 51 -0.81 -5.04 -9.99
CA MET A 51 -0.31 -5.68 -8.78
C MET A 51 -1.15 -5.30 -7.57
N LEU A 52 -1.49 -4.02 -7.39
CA LEU A 52 -2.34 -3.55 -6.29
C LEU A 52 -3.77 -4.10 -6.36
N GLU A 53 -4.37 -4.18 -7.56
CA GLU A 53 -5.67 -4.82 -7.78
C GLU A 53 -5.62 -6.32 -7.45
N SER A 54 -4.55 -7.01 -7.83
CA SER A 54 -4.35 -8.42 -7.47
C SER A 54 -4.26 -8.63 -5.96
N ILE A 55 -3.74 -7.64 -5.22
CA ILE A 55 -3.72 -7.68 -3.76
C ILE A 55 -5.15 -7.67 -3.21
N VAL A 56 -5.98 -6.72 -3.68
CA VAL A 56 -7.39 -6.65 -3.27
C VAL A 56 -8.12 -7.95 -3.57
N LEU A 57 -7.95 -8.51 -4.77
CA LEU A 57 -8.59 -9.76 -5.16
C LEU A 57 -8.18 -10.93 -4.27
N ASN A 58 -6.89 -11.04 -3.93
CA ASN A 58 -6.41 -12.08 -3.03
C ASN A 58 -6.96 -11.90 -1.62
N LEU A 59 -7.03 -10.67 -1.10
CA LEU A 59 -7.63 -10.42 0.22
C LEU A 59 -9.11 -10.82 0.26
N ILE A 60 -9.87 -10.52 -0.79
CA ILE A 60 -11.28 -10.95 -0.90
C ILE A 60 -11.41 -12.48 -0.94
N GLU A 61 -10.49 -13.18 -1.61
CA GLU A 61 -10.51 -14.64 -1.70
C GLU A 61 -10.12 -15.32 -0.38
N GLN A 62 -9.22 -14.71 0.39
CA GLN A 62 -8.55 -15.35 1.52
C GLN A 62 -9.06 -14.88 2.90
N THR A 63 -9.91 -13.86 2.95
CA THR A 63 -10.39 -13.23 4.19
C THR A 63 -11.90 -12.94 4.14
N GLU A 64 -12.45 -12.34 5.20
CA GLU A 64 -13.88 -12.00 5.29
C GLU A 64 -14.26 -10.68 4.59
N ILE A 65 -13.30 -9.95 4.02
CA ILE A 65 -13.61 -8.73 3.25
C ILE A 65 -14.26 -9.10 1.91
N ASN A 66 -15.25 -8.33 1.48
CA ASN A 66 -16.00 -8.55 0.24
C ASN A 66 -15.58 -7.57 -0.86
N SER A 67 -15.00 -6.43 -0.49
CA SER A 67 -14.56 -5.40 -1.42
C SER A 67 -13.41 -4.58 -0.84
N LYS A 68 -12.76 -3.77 -1.69
CA LYS A 68 -11.79 -2.76 -1.24
C LYS A 68 -12.40 -1.71 -0.31
N ASP A 69 -13.72 -1.51 -0.35
CA ASP A 69 -14.39 -0.50 0.46
C ASP A 69 -14.46 -0.90 1.94
N ASP A 70 -14.38 -2.21 2.23
CA ASP A 70 -14.32 -2.77 3.59
C ASP A 70 -12.98 -2.47 4.29
N ILE A 71 -11.96 -2.02 3.55
CA ILE A 71 -10.69 -1.54 4.07
C ILE A 71 -10.85 -0.06 4.42
N VAL A 72 -10.72 0.27 5.70
CA VAL A 72 -10.95 1.64 6.19
C VAL A 72 -9.71 2.53 6.01
N PHE A 73 -8.52 1.96 6.22
CA PHE A 73 -7.25 2.66 6.10
C PHE A 73 -6.18 1.76 5.48
N ILE A 74 -5.27 2.38 4.74
CA ILE A 74 -4.12 1.73 4.13
C ILE A 74 -2.86 2.45 4.61
N SER A 75 -2.08 1.76 5.43
CA SER A 75 -0.78 2.19 5.93
C SER A 75 0.31 1.72 4.96
N ILE A 76 1.10 2.65 4.45
CA ILE A 76 2.05 2.39 3.36
C ILE A 76 3.46 2.80 3.77
N THR A 77 4.42 1.93 3.53
CA THR A 77 5.84 2.29 3.48
C THR A 77 6.32 2.03 2.07
N ILE A 78 7.01 3.01 1.48
CA ILE A 78 7.65 2.85 0.17
C ILE A 78 9.14 2.71 0.44
N THR A 79 9.72 1.59 0.00
CA THR A 79 11.17 1.34 0.00
C THR A 79 11.70 1.05 -1.41
N ALA A 80 10.80 0.87 -2.39
CA ALA A 80 11.10 0.66 -3.80
C ALA A 80 11.69 1.89 -4.51
N GLU A 81 11.56 3.08 -3.92
CA GLU A 81 11.99 4.35 -4.53
C GLU A 81 13.51 4.49 -4.68
N LEU A 82 14.27 3.62 -4.00
CA LEU A 82 15.73 3.48 -4.14
C LEU A 82 16.14 2.39 -5.13
N SER A 83 15.19 1.71 -5.78
CA SER A 83 15.51 0.73 -6.83
C SER A 83 16.06 1.40 -8.08
N ASP A 84 16.84 0.64 -8.83
CA ASP A 84 17.40 1.01 -10.14
C ASP A 84 16.32 1.22 -11.24
N ALA A 85 15.07 0.90 -10.93
CA ALA A 85 13.91 1.16 -11.79
C ALA A 85 13.53 2.66 -11.88
N PHE A 86 14.03 3.50 -10.98
CA PHE A 86 13.73 4.93 -10.94
C PHE A 86 14.99 5.78 -11.09
N GLN A 87 14.91 6.89 -11.81
CA GLN A 87 16.04 7.81 -11.98
C GLN A 87 16.27 8.62 -10.69
N THR A 88 15.21 8.91 -9.94
CA THR A 88 15.30 9.63 -8.66
C THR A 88 14.31 9.07 -7.64
N LYS A 89 14.65 9.25 -6.35
CA LYS A 89 13.76 8.94 -5.21
C LYS A 89 12.35 9.54 -5.40
N ARG A 90 12.29 10.83 -5.77
CA ARG A 90 11.04 11.55 -6.01
C ARG A 90 10.22 10.94 -7.13
N GLU A 91 10.87 10.57 -8.23
CA GLU A 91 10.17 9.92 -9.34
C GLU A 91 9.54 8.60 -8.90
N GLY A 92 10.27 7.76 -8.16
CA GLY A 92 9.77 6.49 -7.65
C GLY A 92 8.55 6.68 -6.74
N ILE A 93 8.64 7.60 -5.78
CA ILE A 93 7.52 7.92 -4.88
C ILE A 93 6.31 8.40 -5.67
N LEU A 94 6.46 9.39 -6.55
CA LEU A 94 5.32 9.96 -7.28
C LEU A 94 4.67 8.95 -8.24
N LYS A 95 5.46 8.05 -8.84
CA LYS A 95 4.96 6.97 -9.69
C LYS A 95 4.11 5.97 -8.89
N ILE A 96 4.60 5.52 -7.74
CA ILE A 96 3.88 4.60 -6.86
C ILE A 96 2.63 5.28 -6.29
N LEU A 97 2.74 6.55 -5.88
CA LEU A 97 1.64 7.35 -5.37
C LEU A 97 0.51 7.48 -6.40
N SER A 98 0.85 7.76 -7.67
CA SER A 98 -0.13 7.79 -8.76
C SER A 98 -0.84 6.45 -8.94
N SER A 99 -0.10 5.33 -8.90
CA SER A 99 -0.70 3.99 -9.04
C SER A 99 -1.58 3.61 -7.86
N LEU A 100 -1.29 4.12 -6.66
CA LEU A 100 -2.16 3.95 -5.50
C LEU A 100 -3.47 4.74 -5.65
N ASP A 101 -3.40 5.99 -6.12
CA ASP A 101 -4.57 6.85 -6.39
C ASP A 101 -5.47 6.28 -7.51
N ASP A 102 -4.88 5.56 -8.46
CA ASP A 102 -5.65 4.86 -9.51
C ASP A 102 -6.51 3.71 -8.96
N VAL A 103 -6.13 3.10 -7.83
CA VAL A 103 -6.74 1.86 -7.29
C VAL A 103 -7.57 2.12 -6.03
N PHE A 104 -7.08 2.98 -5.15
CA PHE A 104 -7.64 3.25 -3.83
C PHE A 104 -8.10 4.70 -3.69
N ASP A 105 -9.07 4.93 -2.80
CA ASP A 105 -9.43 6.29 -2.39
C ASP A 105 -8.27 6.92 -1.62
N ASN A 106 -7.72 8.03 -2.11
CA ASN A 106 -6.59 8.70 -1.49
C ASN A 106 -6.83 9.17 -0.05
N ASN A 107 -8.08 9.37 0.36
CA ASN A 107 -8.42 9.72 1.74
C ASN A 107 -8.15 8.58 2.74
N LYS A 108 -8.00 7.35 2.24
CA LYS A 108 -7.66 6.16 3.03
C LYS A 108 -6.15 5.90 3.10
N LEU A 109 -5.33 6.64 2.35
CA LEU A 109 -3.90 6.37 2.19
C LEU A 109 -3.06 7.17 3.19
N TYR A 110 -2.32 6.47 4.03
CA TYR A 110 -1.39 7.05 5.00
C TYR A 110 -0.01 6.44 4.82
N PHE A 111 1.02 7.27 4.78
CA PHE A 111 2.39 6.86 4.52
C PHE A 111 3.23 7.04 5.77
N ILE A 112 4.10 6.07 6.08
CA ILE A 112 5.08 6.20 7.14
C ILE A 112 6.34 6.82 6.54
N ASN A 113 6.72 7.97 7.08
CA ASN A 113 7.90 8.70 6.64
C ASN A 113 9.18 8.26 7.38
N THR A 114 10.33 8.86 7.04
CA THR A 114 11.61 8.49 7.70
C THR A 114 11.72 8.94 9.15
N GLU A 115 10.81 9.80 9.61
CA GLU A 115 10.69 10.26 10.99
C GLU A 115 9.69 9.40 11.81
N SER A 116 9.19 8.30 11.23
CA SER A 116 8.19 7.39 11.82
C SER A 116 6.82 8.05 12.06
N GLU A 117 6.50 9.08 11.28
CA GLU A 117 5.23 9.78 11.31
C GLU A 117 4.32 9.29 10.18
N PHE A 118 3.02 9.19 10.47
CA PHE A 118 2.01 8.99 9.45
C PHE A 118 1.64 10.32 8.78
N VAL A 119 1.81 10.38 7.47
CA VAL A 119 1.44 11.54 6.64
C VAL A 119 0.40 11.14 5.60
N ASP A 120 -0.52 12.07 5.29
CA ASP A 120 -1.56 11.83 4.30
C ASP A 120 -1.02 11.91 2.85
N PHE A 121 -1.84 11.45 1.91
CA PHE A 121 -1.54 11.43 0.48
C PHE A 121 -1.11 12.80 -0.07
N GLU A 122 -1.83 13.87 0.26
CA GLU A 122 -1.56 15.21 -0.30
C GLU A 122 -0.26 15.81 0.25
N THR A 123 0.09 15.50 1.50
CA THR A 123 1.37 15.85 2.11
C THR A 123 2.52 15.17 1.37
N VAL A 124 2.44 13.86 1.11
CA VAL A 124 3.47 13.14 0.33
C VAL A 124 3.54 13.65 -1.11
N ARG A 125 2.40 13.94 -1.74
CA ARG A 125 2.34 14.46 -3.10
C ARG A 125 3.04 15.81 -3.23
N SER A 126 2.83 16.70 -2.26
CA SER A 126 3.46 18.03 -2.24
C SER A 126 4.93 17.98 -1.84
N ASN A 127 5.30 17.08 -0.93
CA ASN A 127 6.65 16.89 -0.43
C ASN A 127 7.08 15.41 -0.40
N PRO A 128 7.46 14.79 -1.53
CA PRO A 128 7.77 13.35 -1.63
C PRO A 128 9.12 12.96 -1.02
N TYR A 129 9.65 13.77 -0.10
CA TYR A 129 10.89 13.48 0.62
C TYR A 129 10.72 13.53 2.14
N SER A 130 9.58 14.06 2.64
CA SER A 130 9.26 14.05 4.06
C SER A 130 9.10 12.63 4.56
#